data_AF-A0A1Y2B533-F1
#
_entry.id   AF-A0A1Y2B533-F1
#
_cell.length_a   1.000
_cell.length_b   1.000
_cell.length_c   1.000
_cell.angle_alpha   90.00
_cell.angle_beta   90.00
_cell.angle_gamma   90.00
#
_symmetry.space_group_name_H-M   'P 1'
#
loop_
_entity.id
_entity.type
_entity.pdbx_description
1 polymer ?
#
loop_
_entity_poly.entity_id
_entity_poly.type
_entity_poly.pdbx_seq_one_letter_code
_entity_poly.pdbx_strand_id
1 'polypeptide(L)'
;MIAFFLFHFNFKLDKTRTSNITSSEPLLSFLRHKKYSAPHSVVIQTREAFARLSGCIDSFLYASDMQEYKRFEFSRQFLNHAFGSRPLYYSDFSLLVYSLEYPTSPSSIKNIFRLIAKDRDWIDVETLQYLVEPLCDWHTPKYDPVCEILDMINPQERSRVVLKDLLVTTLAGQIVEILTGTTTSISNAFSTTD
;
A
#
# COMPACT_ATOMS: atom_id res chain seq x y z
N MET A 1 -25.35 28.68 19.69
CA MET A 1 -26.14 27.90 18.70
C MET A 1 -25.39 27.95 17.38
N ILE A 2 -24.75 26.85 16.98
CA ILE A 2 -23.97 26.74 15.74
C ILE A 2 -24.77 25.84 14.78
N ALA A 3 -24.94 26.33 13.55
CA ALA A 3 -25.78 25.73 12.51
C ALA A 3 -25.12 24.50 11.87
N PHE A 4 -25.91 23.43 11.71
CA PHE A 4 -25.61 22.20 10.98
C PHE A 4 -25.84 22.44 9.47
N PHE A 5 -24.79 22.30 8.64
CA PHE A 5 -24.94 22.20 7.19
C PHE A 5 -25.06 20.72 6.78
N LEU A 6 -26.26 20.30 6.42
CA LEU A 6 -26.53 19.05 5.71
C LEU A 6 -26.43 19.33 4.20
N PHE A 7 -25.42 18.76 3.53
CA PHE A 7 -25.36 18.75 2.08
C PHE A 7 -26.25 17.61 1.54
N HIS A 8 -27.39 17.97 0.94
CA HIS A 8 -28.18 17.07 0.09
C HIS A 8 -27.65 17.13 -1.35
N PHE A 9 -27.05 16.04 -1.81
CA PHE A 9 -26.82 15.83 -3.25
C PHE A 9 -28.02 15.12 -3.86
N ASN A 10 -28.87 15.89 -4.56
CA ASN A 10 -29.91 15.39 -5.46
C ASN A 10 -29.24 14.93 -6.76
N PHE A 11 -29.14 13.62 -6.99
CA PHE A 11 -28.81 13.08 -8.30
C PHE A 11 -30.10 12.82 -9.07
N LYS A 12 -30.52 13.78 -9.91
CA LYS A 12 -31.54 13.54 -10.92
C LYS A 12 -30.94 12.62 -11.99
N LEU A 13 -31.41 11.38 -12.04
CA LEU A 13 -31.14 10.45 -13.14
C LEU A 13 -32.01 10.84 -14.33
N ASP A 14 -31.41 11.50 -15.31
CA ASP A 14 -32.02 11.68 -16.61
C ASP A 14 -31.87 10.39 -17.43
N LYS A 15 -32.99 9.85 -17.89
CA LYS A 15 -33.09 8.60 -18.66
C LYS A 15 -33.24 8.95 -20.14
N THR A 16 -32.14 8.97 -20.89
CA THR A 16 -32.19 8.90 -22.36
C THR A 16 -31.03 8.07 -22.93
N ARG A 17 -31.38 6.83 -23.27
CA ARG A 17 -31.01 6.01 -24.44
C ARG A 17 -29.55 6.02 -24.99
N THR A 18 -28.99 4.80 -25.01
CA THR A 18 -28.08 4.17 -26.00
C THR A 18 -26.66 4.69 -26.16
N SER A 19 -25.68 3.90 -25.72
CA SER A 19 -24.79 3.09 -26.59
C SER A 19 -23.72 2.42 -25.73
N ASN A 20 -23.23 1.25 -26.13
CA ASN A 20 -22.18 0.47 -25.47
C ASN A 20 -21.04 1.34 -24.92
N ILE A 21 -20.90 1.39 -23.60
CA ILE A 21 -19.75 2.01 -22.93
C ILE A 21 -18.87 0.90 -22.36
N THR A 22 -17.88 0.50 -23.15
CA THR A 22 -16.60 -0.03 -22.67
C THR A 22 -15.84 1.11 -21.96
N SER A 23 -16.24 1.53 -20.76
CA SER A 23 -15.55 2.64 -20.06
C SER A 23 -14.40 2.13 -19.20
N SER A 24 -13.22 2.03 -19.81
CA SER A 24 -11.93 2.21 -19.13
C SER A 24 -11.61 3.70 -18.85
N GLU A 25 -12.47 4.63 -19.27
CA GLU A 25 -12.24 6.09 -19.17
C GLU A 25 -12.22 6.69 -17.75
N PRO A 26 -13.06 6.29 -16.78
CA PRO A 26 -13.05 6.97 -15.48
C PRO A 26 -11.74 6.70 -14.69
N LEU A 27 -11.13 5.53 -14.82
CA LEU A 27 -9.87 5.18 -14.13
C LEU A 27 -8.62 5.74 -14.80
N LEU A 28 -8.59 5.79 -16.14
CA LEU A 28 -7.51 6.48 -16.87
C LEU A 28 -7.51 7.98 -16.60
N SER A 29 -8.69 8.58 -16.34
CA SER A 29 -8.79 9.98 -15.90
C SER A 29 -8.25 10.18 -14.48
N PHE A 30 -8.46 9.22 -13.56
CA PHE A 30 -7.93 9.27 -12.19
C PHE A 30 -6.39 9.23 -12.17
N LEU A 31 -5.78 8.36 -12.98
CA LEU A 31 -4.33 8.28 -13.15
C LEU A 31 -3.75 9.40 -14.05
N ARG A 32 -4.58 10.09 -14.85
CA ARG A 32 -4.18 11.29 -15.63
C ARG A 32 -4.33 12.59 -14.86
N HIS A 33 -5.10 12.64 -13.78
CA HIS A 33 -5.20 13.84 -12.95
C HIS A 33 -3.80 14.16 -12.38
N LYS A 34 -3.36 15.41 -12.53
CA LYS A 34 -2.01 15.98 -12.28
C LYS A 34 -1.33 15.63 -10.93
N LYS A 35 -1.99 14.88 -10.05
CA LYS A 35 -1.52 14.44 -8.73
C LYS A 35 -0.99 13.00 -8.72
N TYR A 36 -1.28 12.19 -9.75
CA TYR A 36 -0.94 10.76 -9.84
C TYR A 36 -0.51 10.32 -11.25
N SER A 37 0.28 11.13 -11.97
CA SER A 37 0.71 10.79 -13.34
C SER A 37 1.80 9.73 -13.32
N ALA A 38 1.42 8.46 -13.15
CA ALA A 38 2.30 7.34 -13.46
C ALA A 38 2.61 7.34 -14.97
N PRO A 39 3.84 7.00 -15.41
CA PRO A 39 4.15 6.84 -16.82
C PRO A 39 3.18 5.87 -17.49
N HIS A 40 2.83 6.13 -18.75
CA HIS A 40 1.87 5.32 -19.51
C HIS A 40 2.25 3.82 -19.57
N SER A 41 3.55 3.53 -19.59
CA SER A 41 4.09 2.17 -19.52
C SER A 41 3.71 1.45 -18.21
N VAL A 42 3.78 2.13 -17.06
CA VAL A 42 3.43 1.57 -15.75
C VAL A 42 1.95 1.19 -15.70
N VAL A 43 1.08 2.03 -16.27
CA VAL A 43 -0.37 1.76 -16.32
C VAL A 43 -0.69 0.50 -17.14
N ILE A 44 -0.07 0.35 -18.31
CA ILE A 44 -0.24 -0.83 -19.17
C ILE A 44 0.26 -2.08 -18.44
N GLN A 45 1.49 -2.04 -17.91
CA GLN A 45 2.09 -3.17 -17.20
C GLN A 45 1.27 -3.59 -15.98
N THR A 46 0.74 -2.62 -15.22
CA THR A 46 -0.15 -2.87 -14.07
C THR A 46 -1.43 -3.58 -14.53
N ARG A 47 -2.04 -3.13 -15.63
CA ARG A 47 -3.26 -3.75 -16.17
C ARG A 47 -3.01 -5.17 -16.66
N GLU A 48 -1.92 -5.40 -17.39
CA GLU A 48 -1.53 -6.71 -17.88
C GLU A 48 -1.23 -7.68 -16.73
N ALA A 49 -0.52 -7.21 -15.70
CA ALA A 49 -0.26 -7.99 -14.51
C ALA A 49 -1.54 -8.39 -13.78
N PHE A 50 -2.47 -7.46 -13.57
CA PHE A 50 -3.75 -7.76 -12.93
C PHE A 50 -4.57 -8.79 -13.72
N ALA A 51 -4.67 -8.62 -15.04
CA ALA A 51 -5.41 -9.54 -15.90
C ALA A 51 -4.80 -10.96 -15.89
N ARG A 52 -3.47 -11.05 -15.84
CA ARG A 52 -2.76 -12.32 -15.74
C ARG A 52 -3.01 -13.01 -14.40
N LEU A 53 -2.92 -12.27 -13.29
CA LEU A 53 -3.09 -12.83 -11.94
C LEU A 53 -4.54 -13.26 -11.65
N SER A 54 -5.52 -12.52 -12.16
CA SER A 54 -6.95 -12.83 -11.98
C SER A 54 -7.45 -13.99 -12.87
N GLY A 55 -6.56 -14.57 -13.68
CA GLY A 55 -6.92 -15.69 -14.55
C GLY A 55 -7.98 -15.37 -15.60
N CYS A 56 -8.13 -14.10 -15.99
CA CYS A 56 -9.11 -13.59 -16.97
C CYS A 56 -10.60 -13.82 -16.63
N ILE A 57 -10.95 -14.36 -15.46
CA ILE A 57 -12.33 -14.72 -15.10
C ILE A 57 -12.84 -13.85 -13.95
N ASP A 58 -11.98 -13.54 -12.98
CA ASP A 58 -12.39 -12.78 -11.80
C ASP A 58 -12.05 -11.28 -11.95
N SER A 59 -12.98 -10.42 -11.53
CA SER A 59 -12.76 -8.96 -11.53
C SER A 59 -11.99 -8.49 -10.29
N PHE A 60 -11.32 -9.40 -9.58
CA PHE A 60 -10.59 -9.18 -8.33
C PHE A 60 -9.49 -10.23 -8.14
N LEU A 61 -8.61 -9.97 -7.17
CA LEU A 61 -7.53 -10.85 -6.72
C LEU A 61 -7.70 -11.17 -5.23
N TYR A 62 -7.17 -12.27 -4.76
CA TYR A 62 -6.94 -12.54 -3.34
C TYR A 62 -5.47 -12.33 -2.97
N ALA A 63 -5.19 -12.31 -1.66
CA ALA A 63 -3.82 -12.25 -1.15
C ALA A 63 -2.93 -13.38 -1.68
N SER A 64 -3.50 -14.56 -1.98
CA SER A 64 -2.79 -15.69 -2.61
C SER A 64 -2.28 -15.33 -4.00
N ASP A 65 -3.10 -14.69 -4.83
CA ASP A 65 -2.77 -14.38 -6.23
C ASP A 65 -1.67 -13.32 -6.26
N MET A 66 -1.68 -12.41 -5.28
CA MET A 66 -0.67 -11.39 -5.10
C MET A 66 0.72 -11.95 -4.75
N GLN A 67 0.83 -13.18 -4.24
CA GLN A 67 2.13 -13.84 -4.03
C GLN A 67 2.80 -14.24 -5.35
N GLU A 68 2.03 -14.41 -6.42
CA GLU A 68 2.56 -14.70 -7.76
C GLU A 68 3.02 -13.44 -8.49
N TYR A 69 2.60 -12.25 -8.02
CA TYR A 69 3.06 -10.98 -8.58
C TYR A 69 4.57 -10.81 -8.38
N LYS A 70 5.29 -10.72 -9.50
CA LYS A 70 6.76 -10.72 -9.58
C LYS A 70 7.44 -11.76 -8.66
N ARG A 71 6.80 -12.92 -8.45
CA ARG A 71 7.22 -14.03 -7.57
C ARG A 71 7.76 -13.53 -6.22
N PHE A 72 6.85 -13.24 -5.29
CA PHE A 72 7.13 -12.93 -3.88
C PHE A 72 7.59 -11.50 -3.57
N GLU A 73 7.16 -10.50 -4.35
CA GLU A 73 7.48 -9.09 -4.08
C GLU A 73 6.88 -8.58 -2.75
N PHE A 74 5.78 -9.17 -2.26
CA PHE A 74 5.18 -8.81 -0.97
C PHE A 74 5.30 -9.94 0.05
N SER A 75 5.54 -9.60 1.32
CA SER A 75 5.43 -10.58 2.40
C SER A 75 4.00 -11.06 2.53
N ARG A 76 3.86 -12.36 2.86
CA ARG A 76 2.55 -12.97 3.12
C ARG A 76 1.85 -12.27 4.29
N GLN A 77 2.61 -11.85 5.31
CA GLN A 77 2.09 -11.17 6.49
C GLN A 77 1.51 -9.82 6.15
N PHE A 78 2.20 -9.02 5.32
CA PHE A 78 1.66 -7.76 4.84
C PHE A 78 0.35 -7.96 4.07
N LEU A 79 0.31 -8.88 3.10
CA LEU A 79 -0.90 -9.12 2.31
C LEU A 79 -2.07 -9.63 3.17
N ASN A 80 -1.79 -10.57 4.09
CA ASN A 80 -2.80 -11.10 5.00
C ASN A 80 -3.31 -10.03 5.97
N HIS A 81 -2.44 -9.13 6.43
CA HIS A 81 -2.86 -8.04 7.30
C HIS A 81 -3.68 -7.01 6.52
N ALA A 82 -3.16 -6.52 5.39
CA ALA A 82 -3.77 -5.46 4.61
C ALA A 82 -5.11 -5.86 3.98
N PHE A 83 -5.24 -7.12 3.55
CA PHE A 83 -6.40 -7.57 2.77
C PHE A 83 -7.13 -8.75 3.42
N GLY A 84 -6.45 -9.62 4.18
CA GLY A 84 -7.07 -10.79 4.78
C GLY A 84 -7.76 -11.66 3.72
N SER A 85 -9.06 -11.92 3.91
CA SER A 85 -9.91 -12.62 2.93
C SER A 85 -10.65 -11.68 1.97
N ARG A 86 -10.40 -10.36 2.03
CA ARG A 86 -11.06 -9.36 1.19
C ARG A 86 -10.54 -9.46 -0.25
N PRO A 87 -11.42 -9.42 -1.27
CA PRO A 87 -10.98 -9.29 -2.66
C PRO A 87 -10.30 -7.93 -2.90
N LEU A 88 -9.16 -7.95 -3.59
CA LEU A 88 -8.44 -6.80 -4.10
C LEU A 88 -8.94 -6.49 -5.51
N TYR A 89 -9.58 -5.34 -5.67
CA TYR A 89 -9.96 -4.84 -6.99
C TYR A 89 -8.78 -4.19 -7.69
N TYR A 90 -8.92 -3.95 -9.00
CA TYR A 90 -7.91 -3.28 -9.81
C TYR A 90 -7.45 -1.93 -9.22
N SER A 91 -8.35 -1.17 -8.59
CA SER A 91 -8.01 0.09 -7.91
C SER A 91 -6.98 -0.13 -6.79
N ASP A 92 -7.23 -1.09 -5.92
CA ASP A 92 -6.37 -1.39 -4.76
C ASP A 92 -5.02 -1.95 -5.25
N PHE A 93 -5.07 -2.85 -6.24
CA PHE A 93 -3.87 -3.38 -6.89
C PHE A 93 -3.02 -2.26 -7.53
N SER A 94 -3.64 -1.36 -8.30
CA SER A 94 -2.92 -0.28 -8.98
C SER A 94 -2.27 0.69 -8.02
N LEU A 95 -2.93 1.01 -6.91
CA LEU A 95 -2.39 1.86 -5.85
C LEU A 95 -1.22 1.17 -5.14
N LEU A 96 -1.32 -0.15 -4.93
CA LEU A 96 -0.26 -0.93 -4.32
C LEU A 96 0.98 -0.99 -5.23
N VAL A 97 0.80 -1.31 -6.52
CA VAL A 97 1.89 -1.29 -7.52
C VAL A 97 2.52 0.10 -7.64
N TYR A 98 1.71 1.15 -7.68
CA TYR A 98 2.23 2.53 -7.67
C TYR A 98 3.06 2.82 -6.42
N SER A 99 2.63 2.30 -5.27
CA SER A 99 3.34 2.51 -4.01
C SER A 99 4.70 1.83 -3.99
N LEU A 100 4.86 0.70 -4.68
CA LEU A 100 6.13 0.01 -4.87
C LEU A 100 7.08 0.73 -5.82
N GLU A 101 6.57 1.21 -6.95
CA GLU A 101 7.41 1.87 -7.96
C GLU A 101 7.88 3.27 -7.47
N TYR A 102 7.16 3.86 -6.51
CA TYR A 102 7.46 5.19 -5.96
C TYR A 102 7.39 5.21 -4.43
N PRO A 103 8.23 4.44 -3.70
CA PRO A 103 8.07 4.20 -2.26
C PRO A 103 8.30 5.47 -1.42
N THR A 104 9.07 6.43 -1.93
CA THR A 104 9.34 7.72 -1.28
C THR A 104 8.24 8.76 -1.50
N SER A 105 7.26 8.50 -2.38
CA SER A 105 6.21 9.49 -2.64
C SER A 105 5.28 9.63 -1.43
N PRO A 106 4.88 10.86 -1.04
CA PRO A 106 3.94 11.07 0.06
C PRO A 106 2.60 10.34 -0.14
N SER A 107 2.19 10.13 -1.39
CA SER A 107 0.99 9.38 -1.73
C SER A 107 1.15 7.88 -1.46
N SER A 108 2.31 7.32 -1.79
CA SER A 108 2.65 5.91 -1.56
C SER A 108 2.72 5.62 -0.06
N ILE A 109 3.44 6.46 0.69
CA ILE A 109 3.55 6.35 2.16
C ILE A 109 2.16 6.39 2.79
N LYS A 110 1.30 7.34 2.39
CA LYS A 110 -0.10 7.43 2.86
C LYS A 110 -0.91 6.18 2.55
N ASN A 111 -0.73 5.63 1.36
CA ASN A 111 -1.48 4.46 0.92
C ASN A 111 -1.08 3.21 1.71
N ILE A 112 0.23 2.96 1.85
CA ILE A 112 0.74 1.85 2.65
C ILE A 112 0.37 2.00 4.12
N PHE A 113 0.50 3.21 4.68
CA PHE A 113 0.05 3.48 6.04
C PHE A 113 -1.43 3.12 6.24
N ARG A 114 -2.32 3.50 5.31
CA ARG A 114 -3.74 3.17 5.38
C ARG A 114 -4.00 1.67 5.32
N LEU A 115 -3.26 0.93 4.50
CA LEU A 115 -3.38 -0.53 4.43
C LEU A 115 -2.97 -1.21 5.75
N ILE A 116 -1.98 -0.67 6.44
CA ILE A 116 -1.48 -1.23 7.70
C ILE A 116 -2.34 -0.77 8.89
N ALA A 117 -2.62 0.52 9.00
CA ALA A 117 -3.40 1.10 10.11
C ALA A 117 -4.90 0.78 10.01
N LYS A 118 -5.39 0.43 8.81
CA LYS A 118 -6.80 0.13 8.53
C LYS A 118 -7.69 1.32 8.92
N ASP A 119 -8.61 1.11 9.85
CA ASP A 119 -9.53 2.13 10.36
C ASP A 119 -8.94 2.95 11.53
N ARG A 120 -7.68 2.70 11.90
CA ARG A 120 -6.97 3.44 12.95
C ARG A 120 -6.13 4.57 12.35
N ASP A 121 -5.87 5.59 13.16
CA ASP A 121 -5.00 6.71 12.80
C ASP A 121 -3.51 6.46 13.18
N TRP A 122 -3.18 5.25 13.64
CA TRP A 122 -1.84 4.85 14.06
C TRP A 122 -1.57 3.36 13.81
N ILE A 123 -0.29 3.01 13.79
CA ILE A 123 0.24 1.64 13.77
C ILE A 123 0.83 1.37 15.16
N ASP A 124 0.39 0.30 15.81
CA ASP A 124 0.93 -0.13 17.11
C ASP A 124 2.13 -1.05 16.96
N VAL A 125 2.86 -1.24 18.06
CA VAL A 125 4.07 -2.09 18.11
C VAL A 125 3.76 -3.54 17.75
N GLU A 126 2.60 -4.07 18.15
CA GLU A 126 2.19 -5.44 17.83
C GLU A 126 2.03 -5.64 16.32
N THR A 127 1.44 -4.66 15.63
CA THR A 127 1.33 -4.67 14.16
C THR A 127 2.72 -4.60 13.50
N LEU A 128 3.63 -3.78 14.02
CA LEU A 128 5.01 -3.72 13.52
C LEU A 128 5.74 -5.06 13.72
N GLN A 129 5.61 -5.68 14.91
CA GLN A 129 6.17 -7.01 15.20
C GLN A 129 5.66 -8.05 14.22
N TYR A 130 4.34 -8.13 14.04
CA TYR A 130 3.72 -9.08 13.12
C TYR A 130 4.22 -8.95 11.68
N LEU A 131 4.46 -7.72 11.20
CA LEU A 131 4.92 -7.46 9.85
C LEU A 131 6.42 -7.74 9.65
N VAL A 132 7.25 -7.43 10.66
CA VAL A 132 8.71 -7.37 10.48
C VAL A 132 9.42 -8.61 11.01
N GLU A 133 9.00 -9.21 12.13
CA GLU A 133 9.67 -10.38 12.71
C GLU A 133 9.86 -11.55 11.73
N PRO A 134 8.89 -11.88 10.84
CA PRO A 134 9.06 -12.97 9.87
C PRO A 134 10.09 -12.69 8.77
N LEU A 135 10.51 -11.43 8.61
CA LEU A 135 11.52 -11.00 7.65
C LEU A 135 12.94 -11.13 8.21
N CYS A 136 13.07 -11.37 9.51
CA CYS A 136 14.36 -11.42 10.21
C CYS A 136 14.86 -12.85 10.37
N ASP A 137 16.16 -13.04 10.17
CA ASP A 137 16.81 -14.31 10.48
C ASP A 137 16.97 -14.44 12.00
N TRP A 138 16.24 -15.39 12.59
CA TRP A 138 16.24 -15.72 14.03
C TRP A 138 17.61 -16.15 14.60
N HIS A 139 18.67 -16.10 13.81
CA HIS A 139 20.02 -16.53 14.16
C HIS A 139 20.85 -15.42 14.82
N THR A 140 20.32 -14.19 14.95
CA THR A 140 21.03 -13.06 15.57
C THR A 140 20.40 -12.70 16.93
N PRO A 141 20.90 -13.24 18.06
CA PRO A 141 20.24 -13.19 19.38
C PRO A 141 20.19 -11.80 20.05
N LYS A 142 20.55 -10.72 19.35
CA LYS A 142 20.53 -9.33 19.86
C LYS A 142 19.78 -8.35 18.97
N TYR A 143 19.18 -8.82 17.88
CA TYR A 143 18.55 -7.94 16.91
C TYR A 143 17.05 -7.84 17.20
N ASP A 144 16.59 -6.65 17.61
CA ASP A 144 15.16 -6.32 17.72
C ASP A 144 14.78 -5.43 16.53
N PRO A 145 14.20 -6.00 15.47
CA PRO A 145 13.90 -5.26 14.24
C PRO A 145 12.84 -4.18 14.45
N VAL A 146 11.98 -4.32 15.46
CA VAL A 146 10.93 -3.33 15.73
C VAL A 146 11.53 -2.12 16.41
N CYS A 147 12.48 -2.31 17.33
CA CYS A 147 13.24 -1.19 17.88
C CYS A 147 13.96 -0.40 16.79
N GLU A 148 14.57 -1.07 15.82
CA GLU A 148 15.25 -0.39 14.71
C GLU A 148 14.28 0.40 13.82
N ILE A 149 13.14 -0.19 13.46
CA ILE A 149 12.11 0.53 12.70
C ILE A 149 11.60 1.75 13.48
N LEU A 150 11.39 1.61 14.79
CA LEU A 150 10.99 2.74 15.63
C LEU A 150 12.08 3.81 15.71
N ASP A 151 13.36 3.45 15.72
CA ASP A 151 14.47 4.39 15.70
C ASP A 151 14.59 5.10 14.33
N MET A 152 14.34 4.40 13.21
CA MET A 152 14.29 5.00 11.86
C MET A 152 13.13 6.01 11.71
N ILE A 153 11.99 5.72 12.32
CA ILE A 153 10.80 6.58 12.28
C ILE A 153 10.95 7.75 13.27
N ASN A 154 11.52 7.48 14.45
CA ASN A 154 11.58 8.37 15.60
C ASN A 154 10.21 9.01 15.93
N PRO A 155 9.17 8.19 16.22
CA PRO A 155 7.83 8.70 16.45
C PRO A 155 7.77 9.53 17.74
N GLN A 156 6.83 10.47 17.81
CA GLN A 156 6.60 11.25 19.04
C GLN A 156 6.25 10.35 20.24
N GLU A 157 5.59 9.23 19.98
CA GLU A 157 5.24 8.23 20.97
C GLU A 157 5.70 6.84 20.52
N ARG A 158 6.63 6.22 21.26
CA ARG A 158 7.23 4.93 20.87
C ARG A 158 6.24 3.77 20.73
N SER A 159 5.07 3.83 21.37
CA SER A 159 4.07 2.76 21.31
C SER A 159 3.11 2.88 20.11
N ARG A 160 3.16 3.99 19.36
CA ARG A 160 2.20 4.27 18.28
C ARG A 160 2.80 5.21 17.24
N VAL A 161 2.92 4.70 16.01
CA VAL A 161 3.40 5.45 14.86
C VAL A 161 2.22 6.06 14.12
N VAL A 162 2.19 7.38 13.98
CA VAL A 162 1.18 8.06 13.14
C VAL A 162 1.74 8.37 11.76
N LEU A 163 0.85 8.60 10.78
CA LEU A 163 1.24 8.95 9.41
C LEU A 163 2.20 10.15 9.35
N LYS A 164 2.03 11.13 10.25
CA LYS A 164 2.90 12.30 10.30
C LYS A 164 4.35 11.92 10.58
N ASP A 165 4.59 10.93 11.46
CA ASP A 165 5.95 10.48 11.80
C ASP A 165 6.64 9.92 10.55
N LEU A 166 5.92 9.08 9.80
CA LEU A 166 6.41 8.50 8.54
C LEU A 166 6.65 9.53 7.44
N LEU A 167 5.87 10.61 7.38
CA LEU A 167 6.03 11.64 6.34
C LEU A 167 7.18 12.61 6.63
N VAL A 168 7.65 12.69 7.88
CA VAL A 168 8.73 13.60 8.29
C VAL A 168 10.09 12.91 8.26
N THR A 169 10.14 11.58 8.43
CA THR A 169 11.40 10.84 8.29
C THR A 169 11.92 10.82 6.86
N THR A 170 13.24 10.93 6.70
CA THR A 170 13.92 10.81 5.40
C THR A 170 14.02 9.37 4.92
N LEU A 171 13.70 8.39 5.77
CA LEU A 171 13.81 6.96 5.50
C LEU A 171 12.47 6.32 5.13
N ALA A 172 11.43 7.12 4.89
CA ALA A 172 10.06 6.65 4.71
C ALA A 172 9.91 5.58 3.62
N GLY A 173 10.64 5.71 2.50
CA GLY A 173 10.63 4.71 1.43
C GLY A 173 11.20 3.36 1.86
N GLN A 174 12.34 3.36 2.56
CA GLN A 174 12.95 2.14 3.10
C GLN A 174 12.04 1.48 4.14
N ILE A 175 11.43 2.27 5.02
CA ILE A 175 10.47 1.77 6.00
C ILE A 175 9.27 1.12 5.29
N VAL A 176 8.72 1.76 4.25
CA VAL A 176 7.65 1.18 3.43
C VAL A 176 8.07 -0.16 2.83
N GLU A 177 9.25 -0.24 2.22
CA GLU A 177 9.78 -1.47 1.64
C GLU A 177 9.88 -2.59 2.68
N ILE A 178 10.45 -2.29 3.86
CA ILE A 178 10.56 -3.25 4.97
C ILE A 178 9.17 -3.72 5.43
N LEU A 179 8.23 -2.79 5.68
CA LEU A 179 6.89 -3.13 6.16
C LEU A 179 6.09 -3.95 5.15
N THR A 180 6.36 -3.78 3.86
CA THR A 180 5.75 -4.59 2.80
C THR A 180 6.51 -5.89 2.51
N GLY A 181 7.74 -6.02 3.01
CA GLY A 181 8.65 -7.15 2.78
C GLY A 181 9.18 -7.25 1.35
N THR A 182 9.33 -6.12 0.66
CA THR A 182 9.80 -6.08 -0.74
C THR A 182 11.33 -6.07 -0.87
N THR A 183 12.03 -5.79 0.23
CA THR A 183 13.49 -5.93 0.33
C THR A 183 13.86 -7.39 0.58
N THR A 184 14.55 -8.01 -0.37
CA THR A 184 15.00 -9.42 -0.32
C THR A 184 16.10 -9.70 0.71
N SER A 185 16.53 -8.71 1.49
CA SER A 185 17.52 -8.88 2.56
C SER A 185 17.52 -7.65 3.46
N ILE A 186 16.93 -7.77 4.65
CA ILE A 186 17.13 -6.82 5.76
C ILE A 186 18.64 -6.70 6.06
N SER A 187 19.41 -7.77 5.90
CA SER A 187 20.86 -7.78 6.14
C SER A 187 21.69 -6.86 5.24
N ASN A 188 21.18 -6.44 4.06
CA ASN A 188 21.86 -5.45 3.21
C ASN A 188 21.40 -3.99 3.45
N ALA A 189 20.22 -3.77 4.06
CA ALA A 189 19.74 -2.44 4.39
C ALA A 189 20.50 -1.83 5.60
N PHE A 190 21.05 -2.72 6.46
CA PHE A 190 21.71 -2.35 7.70
C PHE A 190 23.25 -2.56 7.68
N SER A 191 23.83 -2.94 6.53
CA SER A 191 25.27 -3.23 6.40
C SER A 191 26.16 -2.02 6.03
N THR A 192 25.68 -0.78 6.14
CA THR A 192 26.50 0.41 5.84
C THR A 192 26.89 1.15 7.11
N THR A 193 27.77 0.55 7.90
CA THR A 193 28.69 1.26 8.80
C THR A 193 29.97 0.45 8.89
N ASP A 194 30.95 0.85 8.08
CA ASP A 194 32.38 0.74 8.42
C ASP A 194 32.82 2.07 9.04
#